data_AF-A0A2R6QX52-F1
#
_entry.id   AF-A0A2R6QX52-F1
#
_cell.length_a   1.000
_cell.length_b   1.000
_cell.length_c   1.000
_cell.angle_alpha   90.00
_cell.angle_beta   90.00
_cell.angle_gamma   90.00
#
_symmetry.space_group_name_H-M   'P 1'
#
loop_
_entity.id
_entity.type
_entity.pdbx_description
1 polymer ?
#
loop_
_entity_poly.entity_id
_entity_poly.type
_entity_poly.pdbx_seq_one_letter_code
_entity_poly.pdbx_strand_id
1 'polypeptide(L)'
;MKVTYVGVELIELKSGDLRWCLDFRDMDSPAIVLLSSGHGTKNVEHGGFVLCPLYGRKSKAFQAASGTSNTAIISNLTKTAKSMVGLSLSVDSSQLITAAEYIKRRAKEAVLAEETPCGGWSVTRLRSAAHGTLNIPGFSLGVGPKGGLGEQGDAVSRQLILTRISLVERRPDNY
;
A
#
# COMPACT_ATOMS: atom_id res chain seq x y z
N MET A 1 8.78 -7.88 -6.80
CA MET A 1 8.24 -7.01 -5.75
C MET A 1 9.40 -6.44 -4.96
N LYS A 2 9.39 -5.15 -4.67
CA LYS A 2 10.42 -4.45 -3.88
C LYS A 2 9.73 -3.81 -2.67
N VAL A 3 10.26 -4.06 -1.47
CA VAL A 3 9.85 -3.33 -0.26
C VAL A 3 10.69 -2.07 -0.17
N THR A 4 10.05 -0.91 -0.04
CA THR A 4 10.70 0.38 0.13
C THR A 4 10.48 0.89 1.54
N TYR A 5 11.11 2.01 1.89
CA TYR A 5 10.96 2.62 3.21
C TYR A 5 9.52 3.11 3.51
N VAL A 6 8.65 3.26 2.51
CA VAL A 6 7.27 3.73 2.69
C VAL A 6 6.21 2.71 2.29
N GLY A 7 6.59 1.58 1.68
CA GLY A 7 5.60 0.62 1.21
C GLY A 7 6.17 -0.46 0.30
N VAL A 8 5.37 -0.84 -0.70
CA VAL A 8 5.68 -1.91 -1.63
C VAL A 8 5.55 -1.40 -3.06
N GLU A 9 6.49 -1.79 -3.91
CA GLU A 9 6.50 -1.48 -5.34
C GLU A 9 6.58 -2.77 -6.16
N LEU A 10 5.80 -2.84 -7.23
CA LEU A 10 5.89 -3.85 -8.27
C LEU A 10 6.50 -3.18 -9.49
N ILE A 11 7.71 -3.61 -9.82
CA ILE A 11 8.47 -3.10 -10.96
C ILE A 11 8.44 -4.17 -12.04
N GLU A 12 8.16 -3.77 -13.28
CA GLU A 12 8.27 -4.64 -14.45
C GLU A 12 9.74 -4.97 -14.72
N LEU A 13 10.09 -6.26 -14.74
CA LEU A 13 11.48 -6.70 -14.83
C LEU A 13 12.17 -6.31 -16.14
N LYS A 14 11.40 -6.14 -17.24
CA LYS A 14 11.95 -5.84 -18.56
C LYS A 14 12.22 -4.35 -18.76
N SER A 15 11.25 -3.50 -18.43
CA SER A 15 11.35 -2.07 -18.65
C SER A 15 11.87 -1.29 -17.43
N GLY A 16 11.76 -1.86 -16.23
CA GLY A 16 12.02 -1.14 -14.99
C GLY A 16 10.87 -0.22 -14.57
N ASP A 17 9.73 -0.27 -15.27
CA ASP A 17 8.60 0.62 -14.99
C ASP A 17 7.86 0.21 -13.72
N LEU A 18 7.37 1.21 -12.99
CA LEU A 18 6.49 1.01 -11.86
C LEU A 18 5.10 0.56 -12.35
N ARG A 19 4.70 -0.67 -12.03
CA ARG A 19 3.40 -1.25 -12.41
C ARG A 19 2.35 -1.16 -11.32
N TRP A 20 2.78 -1.07 -10.08
CA TRP A 20 1.89 -0.97 -8.92
C TRP A 20 2.68 -0.52 -7.70
N CYS A 21 2.10 0.34 -6.86
CA CYS A 21 2.66 0.57 -5.53
C CYS A 21 1.56 0.65 -4.46
N LEU A 22 1.94 0.33 -3.23
CA LEU A 22 1.10 0.42 -2.06
C LEU A 22 1.90 1.00 -0.91
N ASP A 23 1.56 2.22 -0.52
CA ASP A 23 2.12 2.86 0.66
C ASP A 23 1.54 2.17 1.90
N PHE A 24 2.34 1.97 2.95
CA PHE A 24 1.87 1.34 4.19
C PHE A 24 0.72 2.11 4.84
N ARG A 25 0.64 3.43 4.62
CA ARG A 25 -0.47 4.28 5.09
C ARG A 25 -1.78 4.09 4.31
N ASP A 26 -1.69 3.52 3.11
CA ASP A 26 -2.83 3.27 2.23
C ASP A 26 -3.32 1.80 2.35
N MET A 27 -2.83 1.04 3.34
CA MET A 27 -3.25 -0.34 3.59
C MET A 27 -4.49 -0.37 4.46
N ASP A 28 -5.40 -1.30 4.16
CA ASP A 28 -6.64 -1.54 4.92
C ASP A 28 -6.34 -2.25 6.25
N SER A 29 -7.38 -2.53 7.05
CA SER A 29 -7.31 -3.43 8.19
C SER A 29 -8.34 -4.55 8.05
N PRO A 30 -7.93 -5.81 7.77
CA PRO A 30 -6.56 -6.31 7.77
C PRO A 30 -5.72 -5.81 6.58
N ALA A 31 -4.49 -5.40 6.83
CA ALA A 31 -3.55 -4.96 5.79
C ALA A 31 -3.05 -6.14 4.95
N ILE A 32 -2.90 -7.30 5.60
CA ILE A 32 -2.42 -8.54 4.98
C ILE A 32 -3.39 -9.66 5.33
N VAL A 33 -3.80 -10.44 4.34
CA VAL A 33 -4.63 -11.64 4.54
C VAL A 33 -3.86 -12.87 4.09
N LEU A 34 -3.69 -13.85 4.97
CA LEU A 34 -3.12 -15.16 4.63
C LEU A 34 -4.16 -15.99 3.89
N LEU A 35 -3.75 -16.54 2.76
CA LEU A 35 -4.56 -17.49 2.01
C LEU A 35 -4.30 -18.90 2.54
N SER A 36 -5.30 -19.79 2.48
CA SER A 36 -5.10 -21.21 2.79
C SER A 36 -4.49 -21.97 1.63
N SER A 37 -3.66 -22.96 1.96
CA SER A 37 -3.16 -23.93 0.98
C SER A 37 -4.29 -24.86 0.54
N GLY A 38 -4.42 -25.10 -0.77
CA GLY A 38 -5.35 -26.09 -1.31
C GLY A 38 -5.07 -27.49 -0.73
N HIS A 39 -6.13 -28.22 -0.40
CA HIS A 39 -6.05 -29.59 0.12
C HIS A 39 -5.28 -30.48 -0.87
N GLY A 40 -4.16 -31.08 -0.45
CA GLY A 40 -3.39 -32.05 -1.24
C GLY A 40 -1.94 -31.67 -1.61
N THR A 41 -1.47 -30.45 -1.31
CA THR A 41 -0.05 -30.11 -1.48
C THR A 41 0.70 -30.36 -0.15
N LYS A 42 1.68 -31.27 -0.16
CA LYS A 42 2.43 -31.77 1.02
C LYS A 42 3.36 -30.72 1.67
N ASN A 43 3.12 -29.44 1.46
CA ASN A 43 4.13 -28.41 1.61
C ASN A 43 3.51 -27.23 2.37
N VAL A 44 3.89 -27.08 3.64
CA VAL A 44 3.14 -26.41 4.72
C VAL A 44 2.88 -24.90 4.49
N GLU A 45 3.55 -24.26 3.54
CA GLU A 45 3.43 -22.82 3.27
C GLU A 45 2.67 -22.41 1.99
N HIS A 46 1.95 -23.30 1.29
CA HIS A 46 1.47 -23.02 -0.08
C HIS A 46 0.15 -22.22 -0.18
N GLY A 47 -0.16 -21.37 0.79
CA GLY A 47 -1.33 -20.50 0.77
C GLY A 47 -1.14 -19.23 -0.05
N GLY A 48 0.00 -18.55 0.11
CA GLY A 48 0.19 -17.17 -0.37
C GLY A 48 -0.43 -16.15 0.57
N PHE A 49 -0.35 -14.87 0.21
CA PHE A 49 -0.89 -13.76 0.99
C PHE A 49 -1.41 -12.65 0.09
N VAL A 50 -2.35 -11.86 0.58
CA VAL A 50 -2.96 -10.73 -0.12
C VAL A 50 -2.57 -9.44 0.58
N LEU A 51 -2.16 -8.44 -0.18
CA LEU A 51 -2.04 -7.06 0.29
C LEU A 51 -3.35 -6.32 0.00
N CYS A 52 -3.95 -5.78 1.06
CA CYS A 52 -5.25 -5.13 1.05
C CYS A 52 -5.07 -3.60 1.09
N PRO A 53 -5.38 -2.88 0.00
CA PRO A 53 -5.41 -1.43 -0.02
C PRO A 53 -6.73 -0.91 0.59
N LEU A 54 -6.67 0.22 1.29
CA LEU A 54 -7.81 0.86 1.95
C LEU A 54 -8.77 1.55 0.96
N TYR A 55 -8.28 1.94 -0.22
CA TYR A 55 -9.09 2.71 -1.19
C TYR A 55 -8.86 2.32 -2.63
N GLY A 56 -9.96 2.08 -3.36
CA GLY A 56 -10.07 2.22 -4.82
C GLY A 56 -9.09 1.41 -5.66
N ARG A 57 -8.36 0.47 -5.05
CA ARG A 57 -7.39 -0.41 -5.69
C ARG A 57 -7.83 -1.83 -5.47
N LYS A 58 -7.71 -2.66 -6.50
CA LYS A 58 -7.86 -4.10 -6.30
C LYS A 58 -6.70 -4.56 -5.43
N SER A 59 -7.01 -5.35 -4.40
CA SER A 59 -6.04 -6.10 -3.60
C SER A 59 -5.04 -6.85 -4.50
N LYS A 60 -3.89 -7.33 -4.03
CA LYS A 60 -3.01 -8.20 -4.86
C LYS A 60 -2.52 -9.39 -4.06
N ALA A 61 -2.67 -10.57 -4.65
CA ALA A 61 -2.14 -11.81 -4.09
C ALA A 61 -0.69 -12.03 -4.54
N PHE A 62 0.10 -12.57 -3.63
CA PHE A 62 1.51 -12.90 -3.81
C PHE A 62 1.78 -14.28 -3.20
N GLN A 63 2.82 -14.93 -3.72
CA GLN A 63 3.35 -16.16 -3.17
C GLN A 63 4.86 -16.04 -3.09
N ALA A 64 5.44 -16.54 -2.00
CA ALA A 64 6.88 -16.69 -1.86
C ALA A 64 7.46 -17.52 -3.02
N ALA A 65 8.58 -17.03 -3.57
CA ALA A 65 9.38 -17.81 -4.52
C ALA A 65 10.16 -18.92 -3.79
N SER A 66 10.75 -19.85 -4.55
CA SER A 66 11.64 -20.86 -3.97
C SER A 66 12.80 -20.19 -3.19
N GLY A 67 13.12 -20.71 -2.01
CA GLY A 67 14.16 -20.16 -1.14
C GLY A 67 13.72 -19.03 -0.21
N THR A 68 12.44 -18.66 -0.20
CA THR A 68 11.87 -17.73 0.80
C THR A 68 10.52 -18.24 1.32
N SER A 69 10.03 -17.65 2.41
CA SER A 69 8.77 -18.01 3.06
C SER A 69 7.79 -16.85 3.08
N ASN A 70 6.49 -17.15 3.06
CA ASN A 70 5.46 -16.11 3.22
C ASN A 70 5.64 -15.40 4.57
N THR A 71 5.98 -16.17 5.60
CA THR A 71 6.28 -15.67 6.95
C THR A 71 7.44 -14.68 6.98
N ALA A 72 8.54 -14.96 6.27
CA ALA A 72 9.68 -14.05 6.19
C ALA A 72 9.33 -12.74 5.48
N ILE A 73 8.57 -12.82 4.38
CA ILE A 73 8.12 -11.63 3.63
C ILE A 73 7.22 -10.76 4.52
N ILE A 74 6.23 -11.36 5.18
CA ILE A 74 5.29 -10.62 6.06
C ILE A 74 6.02 -10.02 7.26
N SER A 75 6.99 -10.74 7.85
CA SER A 75 7.83 -10.19 8.92
C SER A 75 8.62 -8.98 8.44
N ASN A 76 9.15 -9.01 7.22
CA ASN A 76 9.88 -7.87 6.65
C ASN A 76 8.94 -6.66 6.42
N LEU A 77 7.75 -6.89 5.85
CA LEU A 77 6.75 -5.84 5.63
C LEU A 77 6.32 -5.17 6.94
N THR A 78 5.94 -5.97 7.93
CA THR A 78 5.49 -5.48 9.25
C THR A 78 6.60 -4.73 10.00
N LYS A 79 7.84 -5.25 9.97
CA LYS A 79 9.00 -4.57 10.57
C LYS A 79 9.31 -3.25 9.89
N THR A 80 9.33 -3.24 8.56
CA THR A 80 9.62 -2.03 7.78
C THR A 80 8.56 -0.97 7.99
N ALA A 81 7.28 -1.34 7.97
CA ALA A 81 6.18 -0.41 8.26
C ALA A 81 6.33 0.21 9.66
N LYS A 82 6.64 -0.62 10.66
CA LYS A 82 6.83 -0.14 12.03
C LYS A 82 8.05 0.76 12.18
N SER A 83 9.19 0.40 11.59
CA SER A 83 10.45 1.13 11.76
C SER A 83 10.52 2.41 10.91
N MET A 84 9.96 2.40 9.71
CA MET A 84 10.15 3.49 8.74
C MET A 84 8.99 4.48 8.70
N VAL A 85 7.76 4.02 8.96
CA VAL A 85 6.56 4.89 8.95
C VAL A 85 5.78 4.88 10.26
N GLY A 86 6.24 4.14 11.28
CA GLY A 86 5.59 4.09 12.59
C GLY A 86 4.24 3.35 12.60
N LEU A 87 3.93 2.53 11.58
CA LEU A 87 2.65 1.84 11.46
C LEU A 87 2.75 0.36 11.83
N SER A 88 1.73 -0.14 12.53
CA SER A 88 1.55 -1.57 12.76
C SER A 88 0.55 -2.12 11.75
N LEU A 89 1.00 -3.04 10.89
CA LEU A 89 0.13 -3.68 9.90
C LEU A 89 -0.61 -4.85 10.55
N SER A 90 -1.94 -4.87 10.42
CA SER A 90 -2.77 -5.99 10.85
C SER A 90 -2.67 -7.15 9.85
N VAL A 91 -2.49 -8.37 10.37
CA VAL A 91 -2.39 -9.59 9.57
C VAL A 91 -3.53 -10.52 9.97
N ASP A 92 -4.41 -10.84 9.01
CA ASP A 92 -5.43 -11.88 9.18
C ASP A 92 -4.81 -13.24 8.84
N SER A 93 -4.64 -14.06 9.88
CA SER A 93 -4.11 -15.42 9.79
C SER A 93 -5.19 -16.50 9.96
N SER A 94 -6.47 -16.16 9.83
CA SER A 94 -7.56 -17.11 9.99
C SER A 94 -7.55 -18.24 8.96
N GLN A 95 -6.83 -18.07 7.83
CA GLN A 95 -6.72 -19.03 6.72
C GLN A 95 -8.09 -19.48 6.19
N LEU A 96 -9.14 -18.67 6.37
CA LEU A 96 -10.50 -18.99 5.95
C LEU A 96 -10.70 -18.82 4.44
N ILE A 97 -9.76 -18.19 3.74
CA ILE A 97 -9.92 -17.81 2.33
C ILE A 97 -8.90 -18.58 1.48
N THR A 98 -9.40 -19.40 0.57
CA THR A 98 -8.59 -20.06 -0.46
C THR A 98 -8.24 -19.10 -1.60
N ALA A 99 -7.19 -19.40 -2.38
CA ALA A 99 -6.86 -18.64 -3.58
C ALA A 99 -8.02 -18.57 -4.58
N ALA A 100 -8.81 -19.64 -4.71
CA ALA A 100 -9.98 -19.68 -5.58
C ALA A 100 -11.10 -18.74 -5.11
N GLU A 101 -11.36 -18.70 -3.80
CA GLU A 101 -12.33 -17.76 -3.22
C GLU A 101 -11.86 -16.31 -3.34
N TYR A 102 -10.57 -16.07 -3.15
CA TYR A 102 -9.96 -14.77 -3.37
C TYR A 102 -10.18 -14.29 -4.81
N ILE A 103 -9.92 -15.13 -5.81
CA ILE A 103 -10.14 -14.78 -7.23
C ILE A 103 -11.61 -14.44 -7.48
N LYS A 104 -12.54 -15.22 -6.93
CA LYS A 104 -13.98 -14.95 -7.03
C LYS A 104 -14.37 -13.62 -6.37
N ARG A 105 -13.83 -13.31 -5.19
CA ARG A 105 -14.05 -12.02 -4.49
C ARG A 105 -13.49 -10.87 -5.30
N ARG A 106 -12.23 -10.96 -5.73
CA ARG A 106 -11.54 -9.95 -6.54
C ARG A 106 -12.23 -9.67 -7.88
N ALA A 107 -12.85 -10.69 -8.49
CA ALA A 107 -13.64 -10.52 -9.71
C ALA A 107 -14.93 -9.73 -9.45
N LYS A 108 -15.51 -9.85 -8.26
CA LYS A 108 -16.71 -9.13 -7.80
C LYS A 108 -16.41 -7.77 -7.17
N GLU A 109 -15.17 -7.53 -6.72
CA GLU A 109 -14.60 -6.22 -6.43
C GLU A 109 -14.48 -5.41 -7.74
N ALA A 110 -15.61 -5.08 -8.37
CA ALA A 110 -15.71 -3.78 -9.00
C ALA A 110 -15.41 -2.77 -7.89
N VAL A 111 -14.57 -1.76 -8.17
CA VAL A 111 -14.32 -0.62 -7.25
C VAL A 111 -15.66 -0.30 -6.60
N LEU A 112 -15.76 -0.46 -5.27
CA LEU A 112 -17.05 -0.46 -4.58
C LEU A 112 -17.86 0.76 -5.04
N ALA A 113 -19.18 0.66 -5.19
CA ALA A 113 -19.99 1.77 -5.67
C ALA A 113 -19.74 3.07 -4.86
N GLU A 114 -19.37 2.92 -3.59
CA GLU A 114 -18.96 3.99 -2.68
C GLU A 114 -17.59 4.62 -2.99
N GLU A 115 -16.66 3.85 -3.56
CA GLU A 115 -15.31 4.28 -3.95
C GLU A 115 -15.22 4.81 -5.38
N THR A 116 -16.34 4.82 -6.11
CA THR A 116 -16.40 5.36 -7.47
C THR A 116 -16.06 6.85 -7.43
N PRO A 117 -15.05 7.31 -8.21
CA PRO A 117 -14.69 8.72 -8.26
C PRO A 117 -15.89 9.59 -8.66
N CYS A 118 -16.23 10.53 -7.81
CA CYS A 118 -17.26 11.55 -8.02
C CYS A 118 -16.65 12.88 -8.51
N GLY A 119 -15.33 13.05 -8.35
CA GLY A 119 -14.57 14.22 -8.78
C GLY A 119 -13.10 14.05 -8.43
N GLY A 120 -12.21 14.79 -9.09
CA GLY A 120 -10.78 14.69 -8.88
C GLY A 120 -10.05 16.00 -9.13
N TRP A 121 -9.02 16.28 -8.32
CA TRP A 121 -8.15 17.45 -8.48
C TRP A 121 -6.69 17.05 -8.42
N SER A 122 -5.89 17.55 -9.34
CA SER A 122 -4.43 17.53 -9.22
C SER A 122 -4.01 18.58 -8.19
N VAL A 123 -3.31 18.15 -7.15
CA VAL A 123 -2.84 19.00 -6.05
C VAL A 123 -1.35 18.82 -5.81
N THR A 124 -0.72 19.81 -5.19
CA THR A 124 0.64 19.68 -4.67
C THR A 124 0.56 19.56 -3.15
N ARG A 125 0.96 18.41 -2.60
CA ARG A 125 1.06 18.22 -1.17
C ARG A 125 2.40 18.77 -0.68
N LEU A 126 2.33 19.75 0.21
CA LEU A 126 3.48 20.30 0.91
C LEU A 126 3.77 19.42 2.13
N ARG A 127 5.03 19.00 2.30
CA ARG A 127 5.46 18.15 3.41
C ARG A 127 6.56 18.84 4.20
N SER A 128 6.60 18.59 5.51
CA SER A 128 7.76 18.90 6.33
C SER A 128 8.91 17.94 6.02
N ALA A 129 10.07 18.15 6.66
CA ALA A 129 11.24 17.27 6.51
C ALA A 129 10.92 15.79 6.75
N ALA A 130 11.79 14.91 6.25
CA ALA A 130 11.61 13.45 6.29
C ALA A 130 10.27 12.98 5.69
N HIS A 131 9.85 13.59 4.57
CA HIS A 131 8.63 13.24 3.85
C HIS A 131 7.33 13.41 4.67
N GLY A 132 7.31 14.41 5.57
CA GLY A 132 6.13 14.75 6.37
C GLY A 132 5.97 13.94 7.65
N THR A 133 6.99 13.18 8.07
CA THR A 133 6.96 12.43 9.34
C THR A 133 7.59 13.22 10.49
N LEU A 134 8.47 14.18 10.19
CA LEU A 134 9.09 14.99 11.22
C LEU A 134 8.18 16.16 11.59
N ASN A 135 7.70 16.15 12.83
CA ASN A 135 7.09 17.32 13.46
C ASN A 135 8.22 18.29 13.83
N ILE A 136 8.23 19.49 13.25
CA ILE A 136 9.24 20.51 13.52
C ILE A 136 8.62 21.52 14.50
N PRO A 137 9.05 21.57 15.78
CA PRO A 137 8.64 22.61 16.71
C PRO A 137 9.16 23.98 16.24
N GLY A 138 8.34 25.03 16.32
CA GLY A 138 8.73 26.38 15.85
C GLY A 138 8.45 26.64 14.36
N PHE A 139 7.45 25.95 13.81
CA PHE A 139 7.06 25.99 12.41
C PHE A 139 6.74 27.42 11.92
N SER A 140 7.60 27.97 11.06
CA SER A 140 7.20 29.08 10.19
C SER A 140 6.33 28.51 9.07
N LEU A 141 5.12 29.06 8.87
CA LEU A 141 4.22 28.73 7.77
C LEU A 141 4.77 29.30 6.45
N GLY A 142 5.99 28.89 6.09
CA GLY A 142 6.70 29.30 4.89
C GLY A 142 6.93 28.12 3.96
N VAL A 143 6.85 28.38 2.66
CA VAL A 143 7.25 27.42 1.63
C VAL A 143 8.76 27.52 1.46
N GLY A 144 9.47 26.45 1.78
CA GLY A 144 10.92 26.36 1.65
C GLY A 144 11.39 26.22 0.20
N PRO A 145 12.71 26.20 -0.03
CA PRO A 145 13.29 26.22 -1.39
C PRO A 145 12.93 25.01 -2.26
N LYS A 146 12.55 23.88 -1.66
CA LYS A 146 12.07 22.67 -2.37
C LYS A 146 10.55 22.63 -2.53
N GLY A 147 9.87 23.75 -2.27
CA GLY A 147 8.42 23.87 -2.38
C GLY A 147 7.64 23.23 -1.23
N GLY A 148 8.30 22.62 -0.25
CA GLY A 148 7.63 22.03 0.92
C GLY A 148 7.51 22.98 2.10
N LEU A 149 7.09 22.44 3.23
CA LEU A 149 6.90 23.21 4.45
C LEU A 149 8.21 23.36 5.23
N GLY A 150 8.69 24.60 5.38
CA GLY A 150 9.97 24.93 6.00
C GLY A 150 11.19 24.60 5.14
N GLU A 151 12.39 24.99 5.58
CA GLU A 151 13.65 24.91 4.82
C GLU A 151 13.98 23.51 4.27
N GLN A 152 13.65 22.48 5.04
CA GLN A 152 13.96 21.08 4.69
C GLN A 152 12.73 20.31 4.19
N GLY A 153 11.58 20.96 4.07
CA GLY A 153 10.37 20.36 3.52
C GLY A 153 10.49 20.12 2.02
N ASP A 154 9.67 19.22 1.48
CA ASP A 154 9.53 19.00 0.04
C ASP A 154 8.06 19.02 -0.40
N ALA A 155 7.84 19.15 -1.71
CA ALA A 155 6.52 19.11 -2.32
C ALA A 155 6.38 17.90 -3.24
N VAL A 156 5.18 17.32 -3.28
CA VAL A 156 4.88 16.17 -4.14
C VAL A 156 3.54 16.32 -4.84
N SER A 157 3.52 15.98 -6.13
CA SER A 157 2.28 15.93 -6.92
C SER A 157 1.38 14.80 -6.45
N ARG A 158 0.09 15.10 -6.29
CA ARG A 158 -0.95 14.20 -5.79
C ARG A 158 -2.26 14.46 -6.52
N GLN A 159 -3.17 13.51 -6.38
CA GLN A 159 -4.56 13.67 -6.78
C GLN A 159 -5.45 13.52 -5.56
N LEU A 160 -6.38 14.45 -5.34
CA LEU A 160 -7.47 14.26 -4.39
C LEU A 160 -8.67 13.74 -5.18
N ILE A 161 -9.11 12.52 -4.85
CA ILE A 161 -10.27 11.88 -5.48
C ILE A 161 -11.41 11.87 -4.48
N LEU A 162 -12.48 12.58 -4.80
CA LEU A 162 -13.71 12.53 -4.04
C LEU A 162 -14.43 11.23 -4.39
N THR A 163 -14.81 10.47 -3.38
CA THR A 163 -15.69 9.31 -3.46
C THR A 163 -17.01 9.65 -2.75
N ARG A 164 -17.98 8.73 -2.73
CA ARG A 164 -19.25 8.99 -2.06
C ARG A 164 -19.12 9.08 -0.54
N ILE A 165 -18.08 8.45 0.01
CA ILE A 165 -17.88 8.31 1.46
C ILE A 165 -16.64 9.04 1.99
N SER A 166 -15.72 9.47 1.12
CA SER A 166 -14.44 10.05 1.56
C SER A 166 -13.74 10.87 0.47
N LEU A 167 -12.77 11.68 0.90
CA LEU A 167 -11.79 12.33 0.01
C LEU A 167 -10.45 11.62 0.15
N VAL A 168 -9.94 11.03 -0.94
CA VAL A 168 -8.76 10.16 -0.94
C VAL A 168 -7.58 10.83 -1.64
N GLU A 169 -6.44 10.94 -0.99
CA GLU A 169 -5.17 11.34 -1.62
C GLU A 169 -4.55 10.17 -2.40
N ARG A 170 -4.11 10.41 -3.63
CA ARG A 170 -3.49 9.41 -4.52
C ARG A 170 -2.22 9.96 -5.18
N ARG A 171 -1.31 9.08 -5.62
CA ARG A 171 -0.15 9.46 -6.44
C ARG A 171 -0.54 9.43 -7.94
N PRO A 172 -0.05 10.37 -8.77
CA PRO A 172 -0.37 10.41 -10.21
C PRO A 172 0.01 9.12 -10.95
N ASP A 173 1.17 8.54 -10.63
CA ASP A 173 1.72 7.36 -11.33
C ASP A 173 1.19 6.02 -10.80
N ASN A 174 0.09 6.04 -10.02
CA ASN A 174 -0.40 4.85 -9.33
C ASN A 174 -1.56 4.15 -10.07
N TYR A 175 -1.63 4.32 -11.39
CA TYR A 175 -2.55 3.64 -12.31
C TYR A 175 -1.91 3.37 -13.67
#